data_AF-A0A4W6CL59-F1
#
_entry.id   AF-A0A4W6CL59-F1
#
_cell.length_a   1.000
_cell.length_b   1.000
_cell.length_c   1.000
_cell.angle_alpha   90.00
_cell.angle_beta   90.00
_cell.angle_gamma   90.00
#
_symmetry.space_group_name_H-M   'P 1'
#
loop_
_entity.id
_entity.type
_entity.pdbx_description
1 polymer ?
#
loop_
_entity_poly.entity_id
_entity_poly.type
_entity_poly.pdbx_seq_one_letter_code
_entity_poly.pdbx_strand_id
1 'polypeptide(L)'
;LDQQPPVMLPADTPESPQIKGVLSGCAIIVRGQPRGGPPPERQINLSNIRAGAMARRAAQGQPDTKDTPDEPWAFQAREFLRKKLIGKEVCFTVEIKTALGREYGMVYLGKGEYRARVEKVESPAKVHVFYIDYGNREVVSSTRLAAIPPAFSIRTLPAQATEYTFAFIQVPQDEDARADVVDCVVRDIQNSQCLLNVEYSGATCPHVTIQFGDTKDDVGLGLVKEGLVMVDIRKEKHLQKMVTEYLNSQESAKSARLNIWRYGDFRADDADEFGYSR
;
A
#
# COMPACT_ATOMS: atom_id res chain seq x y z
N LEU A 1 1.82 12.75 27.04
CA LEU A 1 0.64 12.21 26.34
C LEU A 1 0.81 10.70 26.35
N ASP A 2 0.21 10.02 27.33
CA ASP A 2 0.21 8.56 27.39
C ASP A 2 -0.40 8.02 26.10
N GLN A 3 0.42 7.37 25.28
CA GLN A 3 -0.02 6.76 24.04
C GLN A 3 -1.01 5.65 24.41
N GLN A 4 -2.30 5.84 24.12
CA GLN A 4 -3.30 4.81 24.31
C GLN A 4 -2.84 3.53 23.58
N PRO A 5 -3.09 2.34 24.16
CA PRO A 5 -2.69 1.09 23.54
C PRO A 5 -3.35 0.97 22.15
N PRO A 6 -2.67 0.31 21.19
CA PRO A 6 -3.25 0.05 19.88
C PRO A 6 -4.59 -0.69 20.01
N VAL A 7 -5.47 -0.44 19.05
CA VAL A 7 -6.80 -1.03 18.90
C VAL A 7 -6.86 -1.85 17.62
N MET A 8 -7.80 -2.78 17.54
CA MET A 8 -8.15 -3.48 16.31
C MET A 8 -9.37 -2.83 15.67
N LEU A 9 -9.36 -2.75 14.34
CA LEU A 9 -10.47 -2.27 13.51
C LEU A 9 -10.86 -3.34 12.51
N PRO A 10 -12.15 -3.66 12.33
CA PRO A 10 -12.58 -4.52 11.24
C PRO A 10 -12.38 -3.81 9.89
N ALA A 11 -11.93 -4.56 8.88
CA ALA A 11 -11.81 -4.07 7.51
C ALA A 11 -13.17 -3.67 6.98
N ASP A 12 -13.23 -2.49 6.36
CA ASP A 12 -14.36 -2.03 5.55
C ASP A 12 -14.41 -2.76 4.20
N THR A 13 -14.41 -4.10 4.23
CA THR A 13 -14.86 -4.85 3.06
C THR A 13 -16.39 -4.93 3.14
N PRO A 14 -17.14 -4.28 2.22
CA PRO A 14 -18.60 -4.22 2.30
C PRO A 14 -19.26 -5.60 2.25
N GLU A 15 -18.52 -6.62 1.81
CA GLU A 15 -18.91 -8.02 1.87
C GLU A 15 -17.66 -8.85 2.17
N SER A 16 -17.61 -9.52 3.33
CA SER A 16 -16.61 -10.55 3.61
C SER A 16 -17.15 -11.87 3.07
N PRO A 17 -16.70 -12.34 1.89
CA PRO A 17 -17.33 -13.50 1.30
C PRO A 17 -16.99 -14.76 2.09
N GLN A 18 -17.93 -15.69 2.08
CA GLN A 18 -17.80 -16.96 2.79
C GLN A 18 -17.13 -17.99 1.88
N ILE A 19 -16.24 -18.80 2.45
CA ILE A 19 -15.64 -19.91 1.72
C ILE A 19 -16.70 -20.99 1.50
N LYS A 20 -17.04 -21.21 0.22
CA LYS A 20 -17.94 -22.28 -0.23
C LYS A 20 -17.18 -23.59 -0.41
N GLY A 21 -15.95 -23.55 -0.90
CA GLY A 21 -15.21 -24.77 -1.24
C GLY A 21 -13.71 -24.59 -1.38
N VAL A 22 -13.01 -25.73 -1.34
CA VAL A 22 -11.56 -25.84 -1.59
C VAL A 22 -11.33 -26.85 -2.70
N LEU A 23 -10.56 -26.44 -3.70
CA LEU A 23 -10.26 -27.18 -4.92
C LEU A 23 -8.84 -27.78 -4.88
N SER A 24 -8.54 -28.59 -5.90
CA SER A 24 -7.19 -29.08 -6.18
C SER A 24 -6.21 -27.93 -6.42
N GLY A 25 -4.93 -28.10 -6.06
CA GLY A 25 -3.90 -27.07 -6.23
C GLY A 25 -4.04 -25.88 -5.27
N CYS A 26 -4.79 -26.03 -4.17
CA CYS A 26 -5.02 -24.99 -3.16
C CYS A 26 -5.76 -23.74 -3.68
N ALA A 27 -6.64 -23.89 -4.65
CA ALA A 27 -7.61 -22.83 -4.99
C ALA A 27 -8.84 -22.90 -4.08
N ILE A 28 -9.45 -21.74 -3.82
CA ILE A 28 -10.67 -21.62 -3.01
C ILE A 28 -11.82 -21.02 -3.81
N ILE A 29 -13.05 -21.35 -3.43
CA ILE A 29 -14.26 -20.70 -3.95
C ILE A 29 -14.85 -19.84 -2.84
N VAL A 30 -14.92 -18.54 -3.11
CA VAL A 30 -15.56 -17.54 -2.25
C VAL A 30 -16.97 -17.24 -2.78
N ARG A 31 -17.91 -17.00 -1.87
CA ARG A 31 -19.31 -16.71 -2.19
C ARG A 31 -19.76 -15.43 -1.47
N GLY A 32 -20.36 -14.49 -2.20
CA GLY A 32 -20.98 -13.28 -1.64
C GLY A 32 -22.28 -13.58 -0.89
N GLN A 33 -22.98 -12.55 -0.41
CA GLN A 33 -24.29 -12.71 0.21
C GLN A 33 -25.42 -12.88 -0.83
N PRO A 34 -26.45 -13.69 -0.55
CA PRO A 34 -27.64 -13.75 -1.39
C PRO A 34 -28.38 -12.41 -1.40
N ARG A 35 -28.56 -11.80 -2.57
CA ARG A 35 -29.35 -10.57 -2.76
C ARG A 35 -30.51 -10.83 -3.72
N GLY A 36 -31.53 -11.55 -3.25
CA GLY A 36 -32.73 -11.86 -4.04
C GLY A 36 -32.55 -12.90 -5.16
N GLY A 37 -31.37 -13.54 -5.24
CA GLY A 37 -31.04 -14.58 -6.23
C GLY A 37 -29.82 -15.40 -5.81
N PRO A 38 -29.32 -16.32 -6.67
CA PRO A 38 -28.11 -17.08 -6.40
C PRO A 38 -26.93 -16.16 -6.08
N PRO A 39 -26.21 -16.37 -4.96
CA PRO A 39 -25.08 -15.51 -4.60
C PRO A 39 -23.94 -15.57 -5.63
N PRO A 40 -23.22 -14.46 -5.87
CA PRO A 40 -22.07 -14.46 -6.77
C PRO A 40 -20.92 -15.30 -6.18
N GLU A 41 -20.22 -16.03 -7.06
CA GLU A 41 -19.10 -16.90 -6.72
C GLU A 41 -17.84 -16.49 -7.48
N ARG A 42 -16.69 -16.59 -6.83
CA ARG A 42 -15.37 -16.37 -7.44
C ARG A 42 -14.40 -17.45 -7.01
N GLN A 43 -13.49 -17.82 -7.90
CA GLN A 43 -12.40 -18.74 -7.59
C GLN A 43 -11.10 -17.95 -7.44
N ILE A 44 -10.42 -18.11 -6.31
CA ILE A 44 -9.13 -17.46 -6.02
C ILE A 44 -8.06 -18.56 -5.88
N ASN A 45 -6.99 -18.45 -6.65
CA ASN A 45 -5.80 -19.29 -6.51
C ASN A 45 -4.85 -18.62 -5.52
N LEU A 46 -4.21 -19.40 -4.64
CA LEU A 46 -3.26 -18.83 -3.69
C LEU A 46 -1.97 -18.43 -4.39
N SER A 47 -1.60 -17.15 -4.27
CA SER A 47 -0.36 -16.60 -4.83
C SER A 47 0.88 -17.22 -4.20
N ASN A 48 1.98 -17.27 -4.96
CA ASN A 48 3.34 -17.62 -4.52
C ASN A 48 3.51 -19.03 -3.92
N ILE A 49 2.51 -19.89 -4.01
CA ILE A 49 2.59 -21.29 -3.58
C ILE A 49 2.10 -22.23 -4.68
N ARG A 50 2.62 -23.46 -4.65
CA ARG A 50 2.15 -24.56 -5.47
C ARG A 50 1.87 -25.76 -4.57
N ALA A 51 0.63 -26.25 -4.61
CA ALA A 51 0.27 -27.49 -3.97
C ALA A 51 0.16 -28.62 -5.00
N GLY A 52 0.25 -29.85 -4.50
CA GLY A 52 0.08 -31.04 -5.33
C GLY A 52 -1.28 -31.10 -6.00
N ALA A 53 -1.32 -31.60 -7.23
CA ALA A 53 -2.54 -31.88 -7.95
C ALA A 53 -3.25 -33.11 -7.36
N MET A 54 -4.54 -32.97 -7.05
CA MET A 54 -5.38 -34.11 -6.70
C MET A 54 -5.65 -35.02 -7.89
N ALA A 55 -6.02 -36.26 -7.56
CA ALA A 55 -6.47 -37.26 -8.51
C ALA A 55 -7.59 -36.73 -9.41
N ARG A 56 -7.53 -37.08 -10.70
CA ARG A 56 -8.51 -36.66 -11.71
C ARG A 56 -8.88 -37.87 -12.55
N ARG A 57 -10.18 -38.06 -12.73
CA ARG A 57 -10.68 -39.08 -13.67
C ARG A 57 -10.55 -38.60 -15.11
N ALA A 58 -10.25 -39.52 -16.01
CA ALA A 58 -10.30 -39.30 -17.43
C ALA A 58 -11.70 -38.79 -17.86
N ALA A 59 -11.72 -37.86 -18.81
CA ALA A 59 -12.98 -37.34 -19.33
C ALA A 59 -13.64 -38.41 -20.22
N GLN A 60 -14.93 -38.68 -20.00
CA GLN A 60 -15.68 -39.57 -20.89
C GLN A 60 -15.73 -38.95 -22.29
N GLY A 61 -15.20 -39.67 -23.29
CA GLY A 61 -15.15 -39.22 -24.69
C GLY A 61 -13.75 -38.85 -25.22
N GLN A 62 -12.69 -38.94 -24.40
CA GLN A 62 -11.30 -38.72 -24.82
C GLN A 62 -10.48 -40.01 -24.59
N PRO A 63 -10.28 -40.86 -25.64
CA PRO A 63 -9.75 -42.22 -25.50
C PRO A 63 -8.30 -42.27 -24.99
N ASP A 64 -7.53 -41.20 -25.19
CA ASP A 64 -6.11 -41.13 -24.77
C ASP A 64 -5.90 -40.56 -23.37
N THR A 65 -6.97 -40.12 -22.69
CA THR A 65 -6.86 -39.61 -21.32
C THR A 65 -6.96 -40.75 -20.30
N LYS A 66 -5.99 -40.83 -19.39
CA LYS A 66 -5.97 -41.80 -18.29
C LYS A 66 -6.27 -41.11 -16.96
N ASP A 67 -6.78 -41.90 -16.01
CA ASP A 67 -6.93 -41.46 -14.63
C ASP A 67 -5.56 -41.07 -14.07
N THR A 68 -5.50 -39.92 -13.40
CA THR A 68 -4.29 -39.45 -12.72
C THR A 68 -4.45 -39.64 -11.21
N PRO A 69 -3.46 -40.21 -10.50
CA PRO A 69 -3.49 -40.33 -9.04
C PRO A 69 -3.23 -38.96 -8.37
N ASP A 70 -3.38 -38.90 -7.05
CA ASP A 70 -2.96 -37.74 -6.26
C ASP A 70 -1.43 -37.58 -6.30
N GLU A 71 -0.96 -36.35 -6.49
CA GLU A 71 0.43 -36.01 -6.21
C GLU A 71 0.71 -36.09 -4.70
N PRO A 72 1.97 -36.31 -4.28
CA PRO A 72 2.33 -36.35 -2.87
C PRO A 72 1.79 -35.13 -2.11
N TRP A 73 1.13 -35.39 -0.98
CA TRP A 73 0.55 -34.39 -0.07
C TRP A 73 -0.62 -33.56 -0.62
N ALA A 74 -1.08 -33.80 -1.87
CA ALA A 74 -2.17 -33.04 -2.49
C ALA A 74 -3.46 -33.12 -1.67
N PHE A 75 -3.86 -34.34 -1.29
CA PHE A 75 -5.06 -34.58 -0.50
C PHE A 75 -4.96 -33.94 0.90
N GLN A 76 -3.82 -34.10 1.57
CA GLN A 76 -3.57 -33.53 2.90
C GLN A 76 -3.62 -32.00 2.88
N ALA A 77 -3.01 -31.36 1.89
CA ALA A 77 -3.04 -29.91 1.73
C ALA A 77 -4.46 -29.38 1.53
N ARG A 78 -5.26 -30.04 0.66
CA ARG A 78 -6.67 -29.69 0.49
C ARG A 78 -7.47 -29.86 1.78
N GLU A 79 -7.32 -30.98 2.47
CA GLU A 79 -8.09 -31.24 3.70
C GLU A 79 -7.71 -30.28 4.84
N PHE A 80 -6.45 -29.87 4.93
CA PHE A 80 -6.01 -28.83 5.86
C PHE A 80 -6.76 -27.52 5.63
N LEU A 81 -6.77 -27.02 4.38
CA LEU A 81 -7.52 -25.82 4.01
C LEU A 81 -9.02 -26.01 4.20
N ARG A 82 -9.58 -27.17 3.82
CA ARG A 82 -11.01 -27.47 3.95
C ARG A 82 -11.48 -27.35 5.40
N LYS A 83 -10.75 -27.97 6.33
CA LYS A 83 -11.06 -27.94 7.77
C LYS A 83 -10.95 -26.53 8.34
N LYS A 84 -10.02 -25.71 7.84
CA LYS A 84 -9.75 -24.37 8.36
C LYS A 84 -10.65 -23.29 7.76
N LEU A 85 -11.04 -23.43 6.49
CA LEU A 85 -11.63 -22.36 5.69
C LEU A 85 -13.14 -22.53 5.43
N ILE A 86 -13.66 -23.74 5.21
CA ILE A 86 -15.07 -23.91 4.79
C ILE A 86 -16.02 -23.26 5.80
N GLY A 87 -16.96 -22.45 5.28
CA GLY A 87 -17.96 -21.74 6.07
C GLY A 87 -17.43 -20.53 6.83
N LYS A 88 -16.11 -20.25 6.78
CA LYS A 88 -15.53 -19.04 7.38
C LYS A 88 -15.63 -17.87 6.42
N GLU A 89 -15.82 -16.68 6.99
CA GLU A 89 -15.62 -15.42 6.27
C GLU A 89 -14.12 -15.20 6.08
N VAL A 90 -13.77 -14.69 4.91
CA VAL A 90 -12.39 -14.35 4.56
C VAL A 90 -12.32 -12.97 3.94
N CYS A 91 -11.15 -12.36 4.05
CA CYS A 91 -10.74 -11.27 3.17
C CYS A 91 -9.72 -11.80 2.18
N PHE A 92 -9.70 -11.26 0.97
CA PHE A 92 -8.68 -11.62 -0.01
C PHE A 92 -8.31 -10.41 -0.87
N THR A 93 -7.08 -10.40 -1.36
CA THR A 93 -6.60 -9.48 -2.38
C THR A 93 -6.38 -10.25 -3.68
N VAL A 94 -6.59 -9.63 -4.83
CA VAL A 94 -6.22 -10.22 -6.12
C VAL A 94 -5.00 -9.48 -6.64
N GLU A 95 -3.89 -10.19 -6.79
CA GLU A 95 -2.61 -9.64 -7.23
C GLU A 95 -2.44 -9.80 -8.74
N ILE A 96 -2.79 -10.98 -9.28
CA ILE A 96 -2.60 -11.29 -10.70
C ILE A 96 -3.90 -11.82 -11.28
N LYS A 97 -4.32 -11.25 -12.42
CA LYS A 97 -5.36 -11.81 -13.28
C LYS A 97 -4.76 -12.22 -14.61
N THR A 98 -4.89 -13.49 -14.97
CA THR A 98 -4.39 -13.97 -16.27
C THR A 98 -5.36 -13.59 -17.40
N ALA A 99 -4.87 -13.56 -18.64
CA ALA A 99 -5.70 -13.31 -19.82
C ALA A 99 -6.87 -14.30 -19.97
N LEU A 100 -6.76 -15.50 -19.38
CA LEU A 100 -7.80 -16.52 -19.35
C LEU A 100 -8.76 -16.36 -18.15
N GLY A 101 -8.68 -15.25 -17.41
CA GLY A 101 -9.56 -14.92 -16.29
C GLY A 101 -9.24 -15.64 -14.97
N ARG A 102 -8.06 -16.27 -14.83
CA ARG A 102 -7.67 -16.87 -13.55
C ARG A 102 -7.15 -15.78 -12.60
N GLU A 103 -7.70 -15.74 -11.40
CA GLU A 103 -7.30 -14.81 -10.36
C GLU A 103 -6.37 -15.50 -9.34
N TYR A 104 -5.24 -14.87 -9.04
CA TYR A 104 -4.29 -15.26 -8.01
C TYR A 104 -4.21 -14.18 -6.94
N GLY A 105 -4.18 -14.59 -5.68
CA GLY A 105 -4.28 -13.67 -4.58
C GLY A 105 -3.93 -14.25 -3.22
N MET A 106 -3.94 -13.38 -2.23
CA MET A 106 -3.74 -13.72 -0.82
C MET A 106 -5.09 -13.85 -0.13
N VAL A 107 -5.21 -14.80 0.81
CA VAL A 107 -6.45 -15.08 1.55
C VAL A 107 -6.17 -15.01 3.05
N TYR A 108 -6.99 -14.22 3.74
CA TYR A 108 -6.90 -13.96 5.17
C TYR A 108 -8.18 -14.45 5.84
N LEU A 109 -8.05 -15.18 6.95
CA LEU A 109 -9.19 -15.68 7.71
C LEU A 109 -9.82 -14.54 8.53
N GLY A 110 -11.14 -14.40 8.49
CA GLY A 110 -11.90 -13.37 9.22
C GLY A 110 -12.22 -12.14 8.38
N LYS A 111 -12.93 -11.19 9.01
CA LYS A 111 -13.10 -9.82 8.49
C LYS A 111 -11.80 -9.11 8.82
N GLY A 112 -10.96 -8.83 7.83
CA GLY A 112 -9.57 -8.42 8.03
C GLY A 112 -9.44 -7.40 9.14
N GLU A 113 -8.90 -7.78 10.29
CA GLU A 113 -8.76 -6.82 11.39
C GLU A 113 -7.43 -6.10 11.23
N TYR A 114 -7.46 -4.78 11.23
CA TYR A 114 -6.27 -3.95 11.15
C TYR A 114 -5.87 -3.45 12.52
N ARG A 115 -4.57 -3.38 12.76
CA ARG A 115 -4.04 -2.71 13.95
C ARG A 115 -4.02 -1.21 13.71
N ALA A 116 -4.53 -0.46 14.67
CA ALA A 116 -4.53 1.00 14.63
C ALA A 116 -4.16 1.59 15.98
N ARG A 117 -3.80 2.87 15.98
CA ARG A 117 -3.59 3.67 17.18
C ARG A 117 -4.66 4.76 17.21
N VAL A 118 -5.31 4.93 18.36
CA VAL A 118 -6.22 6.07 18.57
C VAL A 118 -5.36 7.32 18.72
N GLU A 119 -5.57 8.30 17.83
CA GLU A 119 -4.84 9.58 17.88
C GLU A 119 -5.66 10.66 18.60
N LYS A 120 -6.99 10.68 18.39
CA LYS A 120 -7.90 11.65 19.02
C LYS A 120 -9.31 11.08 19.15
N VAL A 121 -9.94 11.27 20.29
CA VAL A 121 -11.37 10.97 20.50
C VAL A 121 -12.14 12.31 20.50
N GLU A 122 -12.87 12.61 19.43
CA GLU A 122 -13.74 13.80 19.36
C GLU A 122 -15.11 13.51 19.99
N SER A 123 -15.67 12.34 19.68
CA SER A 123 -16.91 11.83 20.28
C SER A 123 -16.98 10.30 20.09
N PRO A 124 -17.94 9.58 20.72
CA PRO A 124 -18.13 8.15 20.45
C PRO A 124 -18.37 7.82 18.97
N ALA A 125 -18.94 8.74 18.19
CA ALA A 125 -19.15 8.56 16.75
C ALA A 125 -17.94 8.97 15.89
N LYS A 126 -16.96 9.68 16.47
CA LYS A 126 -15.80 10.25 15.77
C LYS A 126 -14.52 10.05 16.55
N VAL A 127 -13.85 8.95 16.26
CA VAL A 127 -12.53 8.59 16.78
C VAL A 127 -11.54 8.60 15.62
N HIS A 128 -10.50 9.43 15.72
CA HIS A 128 -9.42 9.50 14.75
C HIS A 128 -8.42 8.37 15.02
N VAL A 129 -8.18 7.55 14.01
CA VAL A 129 -7.31 6.38 14.09
C VAL A 129 -6.23 6.44 13.02
N PHE A 130 -5.05 5.95 13.36
CA PHE A 130 -3.92 5.76 12.46
C PHE A 130 -3.61 4.28 12.33
N TYR A 131 -3.69 3.74 11.11
CA TYR A 131 -3.43 2.33 10.82
C TYR A 131 -1.92 2.06 10.85
N ILE A 132 -1.42 1.49 11.95
CA ILE A 132 0.03 1.40 12.24
C ILE A 132 0.81 0.53 11.25
N ASP A 133 0.13 -0.29 10.45
CA ASP A 133 0.74 -1.17 9.47
C ASP A 133 0.63 -0.65 8.03
N TYR A 134 -0.14 0.41 7.80
CA TYR A 134 -0.44 0.95 6.45
C TYR A 134 -0.19 2.46 6.30
N GLY A 135 -0.19 3.21 7.40
CA GLY A 135 0.11 4.65 7.42
C GLY A 135 -1.07 5.56 7.12
N ASN A 136 -2.21 5.04 6.66
CA ASN A 136 -3.41 5.84 6.44
C ASN A 136 -4.15 6.17 7.75
N ARG A 137 -5.00 7.20 7.70
CA ARG A 137 -5.84 7.66 8.81
C ARG A 137 -7.31 7.58 8.43
N GLU A 138 -8.16 7.41 9.42
CA GLU A 138 -9.62 7.38 9.26
C GLU A 138 -10.30 7.97 10.50
N VAL A 139 -11.54 8.42 10.34
CA VAL A 139 -12.44 8.77 11.45
C VAL A 139 -13.53 7.72 11.54
N VAL A 140 -13.58 7.01 12.65
CA VAL A 140 -14.46 5.85 12.87
C VAL A 140 -15.30 6.00 14.14
N SER A 141 -16.41 5.27 14.21
CA SER A 141 -17.16 5.12 15.47
C SER A 141 -16.41 4.24 16.46
N SER A 142 -16.55 4.50 17.76
CA SER A 142 -15.99 3.67 18.83
C SER A 142 -16.51 2.24 18.80
N THR A 143 -17.69 2.00 18.21
CA THR A 143 -18.26 0.66 18.01
C THR A 143 -17.47 -0.20 17.02
N ARG A 144 -16.60 0.41 16.21
CA ARG A 144 -15.68 -0.32 15.31
C ARG A 144 -14.36 -0.68 16.01
N LEU A 145 -14.10 -0.17 17.21
CA LEU A 145 -12.84 -0.39 17.92
C LEU A 145 -12.93 -1.61 18.84
N ALA A 146 -11.90 -2.43 18.82
CA ALA A 146 -11.71 -3.51 19.77
C ALA A 146 -10.33 -3.45 20.43
N ALA A 147 -10.21 -4.00 21.64
CA ALA A 147 -8.91 -4.12 22.29
C ALA A 147 -7.99 -5.07 21.51
N ILE A 148 -6.71 -4.73 21.39
CA ILE A 148 -5.75 -5.58 20.69
C ILE A 148 -5.43 -6.84 21.51
N PRO A 149 -5.59 -8.05 20.95
CA PRO A 149 -5.14 -9.26 21.63
C PRO A 149 -3.61 -9.24 21.82
N PRO A 150 -3.06 -9.76 22.94
CA PRO A 150 -1.62 -9.69 23.21
C PRO A 150 -0.73 -10.27 22.09
N ALA A 151 -1.20 -11.32 21.41
CA ALA A 151 -0.51 -11.96 20.29
C ALA A 151 -0.29 -11.05 19.08
N PHE A 152 -1.07 -9.97 18.95
CA PHE A 152 -0.97 -8.98 17.87
C PHE A 152 -0.40 -7.64 18.34
N SER A 153 0.04 -7.54 19.59
CA SER A 153 0.57 -6.30 20.16
C SER A 153 1.82 -5.82 19.42
N ILE A 154 2.12 -4.53 19.56
CA ILE A 154 3.35 -3.92 19.01
C ILE A 154 4.64 -4.51 19.59
N ARG A 155 4.56 -5.23 20.73
CA ARG A 155 5.70 -5.94 21.33
C ARG A 155 5.99 -7.25 20.60
N THR A 156 4.94 -7.91 20.09
CA THR A 156 5.05 -9.18 19.36
C THR A 156 5.37 -8.94 17.88
N LEU A 157 4.72 -7.94 17.28
CA LEU A 157 4.95 -7.53 15.90
C LEU A 157 5.07 -6.00 15.88
N PRO A 158 6.23 -5.40 15.54
CA PRO A 158 6.37 -3.95 15.44
C PRO A 158 5.35 -3.35 14.45
N ALA A 159 5.06 -2.04 14.56
CA ALA A 159 4.31 -1.33 13.53
C ALA A 159 5.04 -1.46 12.18
N GLN A 160 4.30 -1.79 11.11
CA GLN A 160 4.91 -2.06 9.80
C GLN A 160 5.02 -0.81 8.93
N ALA A 161 4.20 0.22 9.16
CA ALA A 161 4.31 1.49 8.44
C ALA A 161 5.33 2.41 9.11
N THR A 162 6.24 2.95 8.29
CA THR A 162 7.19 3.98 8.70
C THR A 162 6.93 5.24 7.87
N GLU A 163 6.79 6.37 8.54
CA GLU A 163 6.63 7.68 7.89
C GLU A 163 8.00 8.20 7.41
N TYR A 164 8.03 8.80 6.23
CA TYR A 164 9.21 9.40 5.62
C TYR A 164 8.84 10.70 4.92
N THR A 165 9.84 11.56 4.70
CA THR A 165 9.73 12.77 3.86
C THR A 165 10.72 12.69 2.72
N PHE A 166 10.40 13.26 1.55
CA PHE A 166 11.39 13.34 0.47
C PHE A 166 12.59 14.20 0.87
N ALA A 167 13.79 13.73 0.51
CA ALA A 167 15.01 14.50 0.64
C ALA A 167 15.13 15.51 -0.53
N PHE A 168 15.79 16.63 -0.25
CA PHE A 168 16.28 17.60 -1.25
C PHE A 168 15.19 18.35 -2.03
N ILE A 169 13.91 18.18 -1.69
CA ILE A 169 12.82 18.92 -2.30
C ILE A 169 12.06 19.73 -1.26
N GLN A 170 11.60 20.89 -1.68
CA GLN A 170 10.68 21.76 -0.94
C GLN A 170 9.35 21.79 -1.70
N VAL A 171 8.32 21.27 -1.04
CA VAL A 171 6.94 21.24 -1.57
C VAL A 171 6.36 22.66 -1.52
N PRO A 172 5.65 23.12 -2.58
CA PRO A 172 4.93 24.40 -2.56
C PRO A 172 3.95 24.53 -1.38
N GLN A 173 3.81 25.75 -0.86
CA GLN A 173 2.82 26.04 0.20
C GLN A 173 1.42 26.27 -0.38
N ASP A 174 1.36 26.77 -1.61
CA ASP A 174 0.13 26.89 -2.39
C ASP A 174 -0.58 25.54 -2.48
N GLU A 175 -1.89 25.53 -2.20
CA GLU A 175 -2.63 24.28 -2.02
C GLU A 175 -2.81 23.53 -3.33
N ASP A 176 -3.06 24.25 -4.44
CA ASP A 176 -3.27 23.66 -5.76
C ASP A 176 -1.96 23.06 -6.28
N ALA A 177 -0.86 23.82 -6.21
CA ALA A 177 0.46 23.30 -6.59
C ALA A 177 0.90 22.11 -5.73
N ARG A 178 0.58 22.12 -4.43
CA ARG A 178 0.84 20.98 -3.54
C ARG A 178 0.00 19.76 -3.91
N ALA A 179 -1.27 19.95 -4.30
CA ALA A 179 -2.14 18.88 -4.73
C ALA A 179 -1.60 18.21 -6.00
N ASP A 180 -1.12 18.99 -6.98
CA ASP A 180 -0.49 18.47 -8.20
C ASP A 180 0.73 17.59 -7.90
N VAL A 181 1.56 17.99 -6.92
CA VAL A 181 2.70 17.18 -6.44
C VAL A 181 2.21 15.85 -5.85
N VAL A 182 1.19 15.89 -5.00
CA VAL A 182 0.62 14.69 -4.37
C VAL A 182 0.05 13.75 -5.43
N ASP A 183 -0.72 14.26 -6.38
CA ASP A 183 -1.33 13.46 -7.46
C ASP A 183 -0.25 12.81 -8.34
N CYS A 184 0.85 13.53 -8.62
CA CYS A 184 1.99 12.98 -9.34
C CYS A 184 2.62 11.80 -8.58
N VAL A 185 2.95 11.98 -7.30
CA VAL A 185 3.53 10.92 -6.45
C VAL A 185 2.58 9.73 -6.30
N VAL A 186 1.28 9.99 -6.10
CA VAL A 186 0.27 8.93 -5.99
C VAL A 186 0.19 8.10 -7.26
N ARG A 187 0.10 8.77 -8.42
CA ARG A 187 0.05 8.13 -9.74
C ARG A 187 1.29 7.27 -10.01
N ASP A 188 2.46 7.73 -9.59
CA ASP A 188 3.73 7.10 -9.94
C ASP A 188 4.12 5.95 -9.00
N ILE A 189 3.90 6.10 -7.69
CA ILE A 189 4.47 5.15 -6.70
C ILE A 189 3.48 4.59 -5.68
N GLN A 190 2.22 5.04 -5.64
CA GLN A 190 1.25 4.48 -4.68
C GLN A 190 1.00 3.00 -4.99
N ASN A 191 1.12 2.16 -3.96
CA ASN A 191 0.99 0.70 -4.07
C ASN A 191 2.02 0.03 -5.01
N SER A 192 3.14 0.69 -5.30
CA SER A 192 4.24 0.16 -6.09
C SER A 192 5.45 -0.16 -5.21
N GLN A 193 6.16 -1.25 -5.54
CA GLN A 193 7.43 -1.57 -4.88
C GLN A 193 8.54 -0.65 -5.41
N CYS A 194 9.14 0.13 -4.49
CA CYS A 194 10.21 1.07 -4.80
C CYS A 194 11.50 0.69 -4.05
N LEU A 195 12.63 1.27 -4.47
CA LEU A 195 13.83 1.30 -3.65
C LEU A 195 13.88 2.61 -2.86
N LEU A 196 14.27 2.54 -1.59
CA LEU A 196 14.34 3.68 -0.70
C LEU A 196 15.74 3.77 -0.10
N ASN A 197 16.32 4.97 -0.08
CA ASN A 197 17.55 5.27 0.64
C ASN A 197 17.31 6.34 1.70
N VAL A 198 17.80 6.14 2.92
CA VAL A 198 17.73 7.13 3.99
C VAL A 198 18.93 8.07 3.87
N GLU A 199 18.67 9.34 3.59
CA GLU A 199 19.71 10.33 3.34
C GLU A 199 20.16 11.02 4.62
N TYR A 200 19.20 11.51 5.41
CA TYR A 200 19.46 12.22 6.66
C TYR A 200 18.26 12.18 7.61
N SER A 201 18.50 12.48 8.88
CA SER A 201 17.45 12.60 9.88
C SER A 201 16.70 13.93 9.71
N GLY A 202 15.37 13.90 9.83
CA GLY A 202 14.52 15.09 9.90
C GLY A 202 14.03 15.35 11.32
N ALA A 203 13.26 16.44 11.48
CA ALA A 203 12.68 16.80 12.78
C ALA A 203 11.57 15.83 13.22
N THR A 204 10.76 15.36 12.28
CA THR A 204 9.63 14.45 12.51
C THR A 204 9.95 13.02 12.08
N CYS A 205 10.46 12.85 10.86
CA CYS A 205 10.83 11.56 10.29
C CYS A 205 12.09 11.70 9.41
N PRO A 206 12.76 10.58 9.06
CA PRO A 206 13.90 10.62 8.17
C PRO A 206 13.53 11.15 6.78
N HIS A 207 14.49 11.82 6.14
CA HIS A 207 14.40 12.22 4.74
C HIS A 207 15.03 11.17 3.84
N VAL A 208 14.34 10.86 2.74
CA VAL A 208 14.67 9.73 1.88
C VAL A 208 14.63 10.11 0.42
N THR A 209 15.43 9.42 -0.38
CA THR A 209 15.21 9.33 -1.83
C THR A 209 14.48 8.04 -2.16
N ILE A 210 13.64 8.09 -3.19
CA ILE A 210 12.87 6.95 -3.68
C ILE A 210 13.21 6.76 -5.15
N GLN A 211 13.52 5.53 -5.53
CA GLN A 211 13.76 5.14 -6.91
C GLN A 211 12.72 4.13 -7.38
N PHE A 212 12.32 4.23 -8.65
CA PHE A 212 11.46 3.23 -9.28
C PHE A 212 12.12 1.85 -9.26
N GLY A 213 11.31 0.81 -9.04
CA GLY A 213 11.81 -0.56 -8.91
C GLY A 213 12.50 -1.09 -10.17
N ASP A 214 12.08 -0.63 -11.34
CA ASP A 214 12.53 -1.05 -12.65
C ASP A 214 13.61 -0.12 -13.24
N THR A 215 13.31 1.15 -13.47
CA THR A 215 14.24 2.09 -14.14
C THR A 215 15.35 2.59 -13.23
N LYS A 216 15.13 2.50 -11.91
CA LYS A 216 15.99 3.10 -10.87
C LYS A 216 16.06 4.63 -10.91
N ASP A 217 15.20 5.27 -11.69
CA ASP A 217 15.13 6.73 -11.72
C ASP A 217 14.65 7.28 -10.37
N ASP A 218 15.22 8.40 -9.95
CA ASP A 218 14.86 9.09 -8.72
C ASP A 218 13.54 9.86 -8.91
N VAL A 219 12.54 9.51 -8.10
CA VAL A 219 11.19 10.08 -8.12
C VAL A 219 11.22 11.55 -7.70
N GLY A 220 11.95 11.89 -6.64
CA GLY A 220 12.05 13.27 -6.15
C GLY A 220 12.75 14.18 -7.14
N LEU A 221 13.79 13.69 -7.80
CA LEU A 221 14.46 14.38 -8.90
C LEU A 221 13.54 14.55 -10.12
N GLY A 222 12.68 13.58 -10.40
CA GLY A 222 11.63 13.67 -11.42
C GLY A 222 10.70 14.86 -11.20
N LEU A 223 10.20 15.04 -9.97
CA LEU A 223 9.35 16.17 -9.59
C LEU A 223 10.06 17.52 -9.82
N VAL A 224 11.36 17.59 -9.55
CA VAL A 224 12.18 18.80 -9.80
C VAL A 224 12.33 19.07 -11.30
N LYS A 225 12.58 18.02 -12.11
CA LYS A 225 12.70 18.14 -13.58
C LYS A 225 11.41 18.62 -14.23
N GLU A 226 10.26 18.22 -13.69
CA GLU A 226 8.95 18.71 -14.14
C GLU A 226 8.63 20.11 -13.61
N GLY A 227 9.42 20.65 -12.68
CA GLY A 227 9.16 21.97 -12.08
C GLY A 227 7.95 21.98 -11.15
N LEU A 228 7.58 20.84 -10.56
CA LEU A 228 6.49 20.75 -9.58
C LEU A 228 6.92 21.17 -8.17
N VAL A 229 8.21 21.01 -7.87
CA VAL A 229 8.81 21.33 -6.56
C VAL A 229 10.09 22.13 -6.71
N MET A 230 10.51 22.79 -5.62
CA MET A 230 11.81 23.43 -5.51
C MET A 230 12.83 22.50 -4.87
N VAL A 231 14.12 22.82 -5.01
CA VAL A 231 15.21 22.11 -4.35
C VAL A 231 15.44 22.68 -2.96
N ASP A 232 15.47 21.81 -1.94
CA ASP A 232 15.95 22.11 -0.59
C ASP A 232 17.47 21.94 -0.54
N ILE A 233 18.19 23.06 -0.37
CA ILE A 233 19.66 23.10 -0.45
C ILE A 233 20.28 22.61 0.86
N ARG A 234 21.06 21.54 0.77
CA ARG A 234 21.83 20.99 1.89
C ARG A 234 23.28 21.47 1.85
N LYS A 235 23.89 21.67 3.03
CA LYS A 235 25.27 22.22 3.16
C LYS A 235 26.30 21.14 3.50
N GLU A 236 25.84 19.94 3.83
CA GLU A 236 26.66 18.81 4.23
C GLU A 236 27.50 18.33 3.04
N LYS A 237 28.82 18.19 3.25
CA LYS A 237 29.80 17.91 2.17
C LYS A 237 29.48 16.62 1.41
N HIS A 238 29.03 15.58 2.10
CA HIS A 238 28.75 14.28 1.48
C HIS A 238 27.49 14.30 0.59
N LEU A 239 26.61 15.30 0.74
CA LEU A 239 25.38 15.45 -0.05
C LEU A 239 25.57 16.36 -1.27
N GLN A 240 26.66 17.12 -1.34
CA GLN A 240 26.84 18.18 -2.35
C GLN A 240 26.74 17.68 -3.80
N LYS A 241 27.17 16.44 -4.07
CA LYS A 241 27.04 15.85 -5.39
C LYS A 241 25.57 15.72 -5.81
N MET A 242 24.72 15.19 -4.92
CA MET A 242 23.28 15.04 -5.18
C MET A 242 22.58 16.40 -5.25
N VAL A 243 22.89 17.31 -4.31
CA VAL A 243 22.33 18.67 -4.33
C VAL A 243 22.63 19.38 -5.65
N THR A 244 23.85 19.25 -6.18
CA THR A 244 24.23 19.84 -7.47
C THR A 244 23.39 19.27 -8.62
N GLU A 245 23.13 17.96 -8.63
CA GLU A 245 22.29 17.31 -9.64
C GLU A 245 20.83 17.81 -9.61
N TYR A 246 20.27 17.94 -8.41
CA TYR A 246 18.94 18.50 -8.19
C TYR A 246 18.87 19.95 -8.67
N LEU A 247 19.86 20.79 -8.30
CA LEU A 247 19.92 22.19 -8.73
C LEU A 247 20.01 22.33 -10.25
N ASN A 248 20.83 21.53 -10.93
CA ASN A 248 20.94 21.55 -12.39
C ASN A 248 19.60 21.19 -13.07
N SER A 249 18.86 20.23 -12.50
CA SER A 249 17.52 19.86 -12.99
C SER A 249 16.52 21.00 -12.78
N GLN A 250 16.58 21.68 -11.63
CA GLN A 250 15.73 22.84 -11.36
C GLN A 250 16.00 23.99 -12.33
N GLU A 251 17.26 24.31 -12.61
CA GLU A 251 17.62 25.35 -13.59
C GLU A 251 17.12 25.02 -15.01
N SER A 252 17.08 23.73 -15.36
CA SER A 252 16.49 23.27 -16.62
C SER A 252 14.97 23.49 -16.64
N ALA A 253 14.26 23.11 -15.57
CA ALA A 253 12.81 23.31 -15.45
C ALA A 253 12.43 24.81 -15.46
N LYS A 254 13.23 25.65 -14.79
CA LYS A 254 13.11 27.11 -14.81
C LYS A 254 13.28 27.68 -16.21
N SER A 255 14.35 27.31 -16.90
CA SER A 255 14.64 27.79 -18.26
C SER A 255 13.54 27.40 -19.25
N ALA A 256 12.93 26.22 -19.05
CA ALA A 256 11.79 25.75 -19.82
C ALA A 256 10.43 26.30 -19.34
N ARG A 257 10.38 27.12 -18.28
CA ARG A 257 9.17 27.70 -17.68
C ARG A 257 8.09 26.66 -17.33
N LEU A 258 8.51 25.53 -16.77
CA LEU A 258 7.60 24.44 -16.41
C LEU A 258 6.87 24.73 -15.08
N ASN A 259 5.58 24.40 -15.02
CA ASN A 259 4.77 24.40 -13.80
C ASN A 259 4.95 25.64 -12.92
N ILE A 260 5.55 25.52 -11.72
CA ILE A 260 5.70 26.65 -10.79
C ILE A 260 6.58 27.78 -11.36
N TRP A 261 7.35 27.50 -12.41
CA TRP A 261 8.23 28.46 -13.09
C TRP A 261 7.59 29.17 -14.28
N ARG A 262 6.31 28.93 -14.58
CA ARG A 262 5.62 29.49 -15.76
C ARG A 262 5.61 31.02 -15.81
N TYR A 263 5.68 31.67 -14.65
CA TYR A 263 5.68 33.13 -14.51
C TYR A 263 7.06 33.72 -14.17
N GLY A 264 8.13 32.91 -14.19
CA GLY A 264 9.48 33.34 -13.82
C GLY A 264 9.92 32.83 -12.44
N ASP A 265 11.10 33.30 -11.98
CA ASP A 265 11.64 32.95 -10.66
C ASP A 265 11.03 33.86 -9.58
N PHE A 266 9.90 33.42 -9.02
CA PHE A 266 9.16 34.12 -7.96
C PHE A 266 9.97 34.27 -6.65
N ARG A 267 11.08 33.55 -6.49
CA ARG A 267 11.93 33.64 -5.30
C ARG A 267 12.86 34.86 -5.35
N ALA A 268 13.02 35.46 -6.52
CA ALA A 268 13.81 36.68 -6.68
C ALA A 268 13.08 37.91 -6.12
N ASP A 269 11.74 37.94 -6.18
CA ASP A 269 10.93 39.05 -5.67
C ASP A 269 10.89 39.10 -4.13
N ASP A 270 10.93 37.94 -3.46
CA ASP A 270 11.01 37.86 -1.99
C ASP A 270 12.40 38.22 -1.42
N ALA A 271 13.44 38.32 -2.26
CA ALA A 271 14.81 38.52 -1.79
C ALA A 271 15.17 39.99 -1.50
N ASP A 272 14.47 40.96 -2.10
CA ASP A 272 14.86 42.38 -1.99
C ASP A 272 13.74 43.37 -1.61
N GLU A 273 12.45 42.99 -1.52
CA GLU A 273 11.36 43.98 -1.36
C GLU A 273 10.79 44.16 0.06
N PHE A 274 11.05 43.26 1.02
CA PHE A 274 10.57 43.47 2.40
C PHE A 274 11.68 43.38 3.44
N GLY A 275 12.37 44.51 3.59
CA GLY A 275 13.18 44.83 4.76
C GLY A 275 12.36 44.86 6.04
N TYR A 276 12.06 43.68 6.61
CA TYR A 276 11.68 43.55 8.01
C TYR A 276 12.70 42.67 8.73
N SER A 277 13.68 43.32 9.35
CA SER A 277 14.24 42.80 10.60
C SER A 277 13.13 42.78 11.65
N ARG A 278 12.77 41.59 12.13
CA ARG A 278 12.62 41.30 13.56
C ARG A 278 12.59 39.80 13.82
#